data_AF-W1I6N2-F1
#
_entry.id   AF-W1I6N2-F1
#
_cell.length_a   1.000
_cell.length_b   1.000
_cell.length_c   1.000
_cell.angle_alpha   90.00
_cell.angle_beta   90.00
_cell.angle_gamma   90.00
#
_symmetry.space_group_name_H-M   'P 1'
#
loop_
_entity.id
_entity.type
_entity.pdbx_description
1 polymer ?
#
loop_
_entity_poly.entity_id
_entity_poly.type
_entity_poly.pdbx_seq_one_letter_code
_entity_poly.pdbx_strand_id
1 'polypeptide(L)'
;MSFRTPKLYNARIKTYPDGRQNITVFSKPIFNPEKWESYDDWTDTETKNTAPDKWERSYNDDGQRLDNIKRSREKVFDIAFANIELWKYMVTFTLDRQKIDRYDADEVRRRFQRWLDNSVQRKHLNYILVAEPHKDGAIHFHGLLSDGLSYSDSGRTDEDGRKIFDVLDYPFGFARAVPIDDGTQSNCCKYITKYMTKDFTKIFGRMYWAGGKLLTRDVKCEYLDMDFRNVPVDGRDVPNGGYSVKYWLKGVTI
;
A
#
# COMPACT_ATOMS: atom_id res chain seq x y z
N MET A 1 14.61 -40.90 -3.63
CA MET A 1 13.96 -39.69 -4.20
C MET A 1 14.95 -38.55 -4.04
N SER A 2 15.32 -37.86 -5.13
CA SER A 2 16.22 -36.70 -5.05
C SER A 2 15.42 -35.51 -4.51
N PHE A 3 15.77 -35.03 -3.32
CA PHE A 3 15.16 -33.84 -2.74
C PHE A 3 15.63 -32.62 -3.53
N ARG A 4 14.69 -31.80 -4.01
CA ARG A 4 15.00 -30.58 -4.77
C ARG A 4 15.34 -29.47 -3.79
N THR A 5 16.56 -28.95 -3.87
CA THR A 5 16.94 -27.68 -3.22
C THR A 5 16.04 -26.57 -3.77
N PRO A 6 15.47 -25.69 -2.91
CA PRO A 6 14.66 -24.58 -3.39
C PRO A 6 15.50 -23.68 -4.29
N LYS A 7 15.03 -23.44 -5.52
CA LYS A 7 15.68 -22.49 -6.41
C LYS A 7 15.34 -21.07 -5.96
N LEU A 8 16.33 -20.41 -5.37
CA LEU A 8 16.25 -19.00 -5.01
C LEU A 8 16.66 -18.12 -6.18
N TYR A 9 16.06 -16.93 -6.26
CA TYR A 9 16.37 -15.91 -7.25
C TYR A 9 16.84 -14.63 -6.57
N ASN A 10 17.73 -13.87 -7.21
CA ASN A 10 18.17 -12.59 -6.66
C ASN A 10 17.35 -11.37 -7.14
N ALA A 11 16.54 -11.51 -8.18
CA ALA A 11 15.73 -10.43 -8.73
C ALA A 11 14.23 -10.73 -8.72
N ARG A 12 13.44 -9.66 -8.55
CA ARG A 12 11.98 -9.62 -8.71
C ARG A 12 11.60 -8.43 -9.56
N ILE A 13 10.83 -8.68 -10.61
CA ILE A 13 10.24 -7.65 -11.48
C ILE A 13 8.73 -7.68 -11.30
N LYS A 14 8.15 -6.57 -10.86
CA LYS A 14 6.70 -6.36 -10.86
C LYS A 14 6.34 -5.54 -12.09
N THR A 15 5.37 -5.98 -12.89
CA THR A 15 4.90 -5.25 -14.08
C THR A 15 3.49 -4.74 -13.87
N TYR A 16 3.30 -3.42 -14.03
CA TYR A 16 2.01 -2.75 -13.89
C TYR A 16 1.30 -2.60 -15.26
N PRO A 17 -0.03 -2.37 -15.30
CA PRO A 17 -0.81 -2.33 -16.56
C PRO A 17 -0.35 -1.26 -17.55
N ASP A 18 0.21 -0.16 -17.07
CA ASP A 18 0.77 0.94 -17.86
C ASP A 18 2.17 0.65 -18.43
N GLY A 19 2.66 -0.60 -18.29
CA GLY A 19 3.98 -1.03 -18.74
C GLY A 19 5.12 -0.67 -17.79
N ARG A 20 4.85 0.04 -16.69
CA ARG A 20 5.88 0.37 -15.70
C ARG A 20 6.32 -0.87 -14.94
N GLN A 21 7.58 -0.87 -14.50
CA GLN A 21 8.14 -2.01 -13.78
C GLN A 21 8.84 -1.59 -12.50
N ASN A 22 8.49 -2.22 -11.38
CA ASN A 22 9.25 -2.10 -10.13
C ASN A 22 10.21 -3.28 -10.05
N ILE A 23 11.51 -2.98 -10.15
CA ILE A 23 12.58 -3.97 -10.20
C ILE A 23 13.33 -3.93 -8.87
N THR A 24 13.53 -5.09 -8.25
CA THR A 24 14.32 -5.27 -7.04
C THR A 24 15.37 -6.35 -7.30
N VAL A 25 16.64 -6.05 -7.08
CA VAL A 25 17.77 -6.98 -7.26
C VAL A 25 18.62 -6.98 -5.99
N PHE A 26 18.84 -8.15 -5.41
CA PHE A 26 19.72 -8.34 -4.27
C PHE A 26 21.09 -8.87 -4.71
N SER A 27 22.13 -8.59 -3.92
CA SER A 27 23.47 -9.14 -4.15
C SER A 27 23.58 -10.64 -3.82
N LYS A 28 22.51 -11.25 -3.29
CA LYS A 28 22.37 -12.68 -2.99
C LYS A 28 20.98 -13.16 -3.44
N PRO A 29 20.82 -14.46 -3.80
CA PRO A 29 19.51 -15.02 -4.11
C PRO A 29 18.69 -15.16 -2.82
N ILE A 30 17.56 -14.46 -2.73
CA ILE A 30 16.71 -14.42 -1.53
C ILE A 30 15.23 -14.66 -1.81
N PHE A 31 14.80 -14.56 -3.07
CA PHE A 31 13.40 -14.75 -3.43
C PHE A 31 13.11 -16.23 -3.62
N ASN A 32 12.15 -16.75 -2.84
CA ASN A 32 11.63 -18.12 -2.94
C ASN A 32 10.16 -18.09 -3.42
N PRO A 33 9.91 -17.89 -4.72
CA PRO A 33 8.54 -17.77 -5.25
C PRO A 33 7.75 -19.08 -5.13
N GLU A 34 8.44 -20.21 -5.18
CA GLU A 34 7.86 -21.55 -5.10
C GLU A 34 7.53 -21.96 -3.65
N LYS A 35 8.07 -21.22 -2.66
CA LYS A 35 7.91 -21.48 -1.22
C LYS A 35 8.33 -22.89 -0.82
N TRP A 36 9.29 -23.46 -1.53
CA TRP A 36 9.84 -24.76 -1.16
C TRP A 36 10.80 -24.58 0.00
N GLU A 37 10.66 -25.39 1.03
CA GLU A 37 11.59 -25.45 2.15
C GLU A 37 12.53 -26.64 1.92
N SER A 38 13.80 -26.47 2.26
CA SER A 38 14.72 -27.60 2.20
C SER A 38 14.38 -28.59 3.33
N TYR A 39 14.47 -29.90 3.05
CA TYR A 39 14.24 -30.91 4.09
C TYR A 39 15.29 -30.83 5.21
N ASP A 40 16.52 -30.43 4.87
CA ASP A 40 17.60 -30.23 5.85
C ASP A 40 17.34 -29.04 6.79
N ASP A 41 16.59 -28.01 6.36
CA ASP A 41 16.14 -26.93 7.26
C ASP A 41 15.12 -27.41 8.31
N TRP A 42 14.40 -28.51 8.04
CA TRP A 42 13.38 -29.07 8.92
C TRP A 42 13.97 -29.84 10.11
N THR A 43 15.09 -30.54 9.89
CA THR A 43 15.82 -31.23 10.96
C THR A 43 16.67 -30.26 11.79
N ASP A 44 17.06 -29.13 11.20
CA ASP A 44 17.86 -28.09 11.87
C ASP A 44 16.98 -27.01 12.56
N THR A 45 15.65 -27.07 12.42
CA THR A 45 14.74 -26.13 13.10
C THR A 45 14.57 -26.43 14.59
N GLU A 46 14.78 -27.67 15.03
CA GLU A 46 14.83 -28.02 16.46
C GLU A 46 16.13 -27.49 17.14
N THR A 47 17.19 -27.24 16.36
CA THR A 47 18.52 -26.82 16.85
C THR A 47 18.87 -25.37 16.54
N LYS A 48 18.14 -24.68 15.65
CA LYS A 48 18.24 -23.22 15.48
C LYS A 48 17.64 -22.52 16.70
N ASN A 49 18.41 -22.51 17.78
CA ASN A 49 18.49 -21.37 18.70
C ASN A 49 18.90 -20.15 17.86
N THR A 50 17.96 -19.58 17.08
CA THR A 50 18.11 -18.22 16.57
C THR A 50 18.18 -17.36 17.80
N ALA A 51 19.41 -17.04 18.23
CA ALA A 51 19.68 -16.12 19.30
C ALA A 51 18.86 -14.85 18.99
N PRO A 52 17.81 -14.55 19.77
CA PRO A 52 16.87 -13.46 19.46
C PRO A 52 17.55 -12.09 19.48
N ASP A 53 18.73 -12.03 20.09
CA ASP A 53 19.59 -10.87 20.33
C ASP A 53 20.22 -10.27 19.06
N LYS A 54 20.34 -11.02 17.96
CA LYS A 54 20.98 -10.53 16.72
C LYS A 54 20.05 -9.79 15.75
N TRP A 55 18.73 -9.87 15.92
CA TRP A 55 17.76 -9.24 15.03
C TRP A 55 16.95 -8.19 15.78
N GLU A 56 17.56 -7.03 16.05
CA GLU A 56 16.83 -5.89 16.58
C GLU A 56 15.74 -5.47 15.60
N ARG A 57 14.49 -5.65 16.03
CA ARG A 57 13.33 -5.16 15.29
C ARG A 57 13.23 -3.66 15.54
N SER A 58 13.09 -2.90 14.47
CA SER A 58 12.83 -1.47 14.57
C SER A 58 11.34 -1.19 14.65
N TYR A 59 11.01 -0.24 15.52
CA TYR A 59 9.65 0.21 15.80
C TYR A 59 9.56 1.72 15.59
N ASN A 60 8.39 2.22 15.26
CA ASN A 60 8.09 3.65 15.40
C ASN A 60 7.68 3.97 16.84
N ASP A 61 7.43 5.25 17.10
CA ASP A 61 7.05 5.75 18.42
C ASP A 61 5.74 5.12 18.94
N ASP A 62 4.84 4.72 18.05
CA ASP A 62 3.58 4.01 18.34
C ASP A 62 3.74 2.48 18.48
N GLY A 63 4.97 1.96 18.56
CA GLY A 63 5.23 0.54 18.73
C GLY A 63 4.88 -0.33 17.51
N GLN A 64 4.67 0.26 16.34
CA GLN A 64 4.51 -0.45 15.07
C GLN A 64 5.85 -0.83 14.48
N ARG A 65 5.98 -2.10 14.11
CA ARG A 65 7.16 -2.62 13.41
C ARG A 65 7.36 -1.91 12.06
N LEU A 66 8.53 -1.30 11.86
CA LEU A 66 8.83 -0.54 10.64
C LEU A 66 8.79 -1.41 9.37
N ASP A 67 9.19 -2.68 9.44
CA ASP A 67 9.10 -3.62 8.30
C ASP A 67 7.64 -3.87 7.88
N ASN A 68 6.70 -3.85 8.83
CA ASN A 68 5.29 -4.03 8.55
C ASN A 68 4.69 -2.77 7.91
N ILE A 69 5.10 -1.58 8.35
CA ILE A 69 4.74 -0.30 7.70
C ILE A 69 5.25 -0.30 6.27
N LYS A 70 6.53 -0.62 6.06
CA LYS A 70 7.15 -0.69 4.72
C LYS A 70 6.41 -1.65 3.79
N ARG A 71 6.14 -2.88 4.24
CA ARG A 71 5.39 -3.88 3.45
C ARG A 71 3.99 -3.41 3.09
N SER A 72 3.31 -2.75 4.03
CA SER A 72 1.96 -2.24 3.80
C SER A 72 1.96 -1.07 2.81
N ARG A 73 2.93 -0.17 2.92
CA ARG A 73 3.15 0.93 1.98
C ARG A 73 3.45 0.41 0.57
N GLU A 74 4.30 -0.60 0.44
CA GLU A 74 4.56 -1.29 -0.84
C GLU A 74 3.29 -1.96 -1.39
N LYS A 75 2.47 -2.58 -0.54
CA LYS A 75 1.22 -3.20 -0.97
C LYS A 75 0.18 -2.18 -1.42
N VAL A 76 0.05 -1.06 -0.73
CA VAL A 76 -0.82 0.06 -1.14
C VAL A 76 -0.35 0.64 -2.47
N PHE A 77 0.95 0.84 -2.63
CA PHE A 77 1.55 1.27 -3.90
C PHE A 77 1.20 0.29 -5.03
N ASP A 78 1.41 -1.01 -4.81
CA ASP A 78 1.14 -2.04 -5.80
C ASP A 78 -0.34 -2.09 -6.20
N ILE A 79 -1.25 -2.04 -5.24
CA ILE A 79 -2.70 -2.02 -5.52
C ILE A 79 -3.07 -0.74 -6.28
N ALA A 80 -2.53 0.42 -5.90
CA ALA A 80 -2.81 1.65 -6.60
C ALA A 80 -2.36 1.58 -8.08
N PHE A 81 -1.12 1.18 -8.34
CA PHE A 81 -0.61 1.06 -9.71
C PHE A 81 -1.24 -0.08 -10.52
N ALA A 82 -1.57 -1.21 -9.89
CA ALA A 82 -2.26 -2.32 -10.56
C ALA A 82 -3.64 -1.95 -11.09
N ASN A 83 -4.22 -0.85 -10.57
CA ASN A 83 -5.55 -0.37 -10.92
C ASN A 83 -5.50 1.08 -11.42
N ILE A 84 -4.38 1.51 -12.02
CA ILE A 84 -4.13 2.93 -12.36
C ILE A 84 -5.25 3.58 -13.18
N GLU A 85 -5.84 2.86 -14.13
CA GLU A 85 -6.94 3.33 -14.99
C GLU A 85 -8.30 3.40 -14.29
N LEU A 86 -8.44 2.71 -13.15
CA LEU A 86 -9.69 2.63 -12.39
C LEU A 86 -9.95 3.89 -11.58
N TRP A 87 -8.90 4.59 -11.17
CA TRP A 87 -8.99 5.73 -10.25
C TRP A 87 -9.49 6.98 -10.96
N LYS A 88 -10.52 7.61 -10.40
CA LYS A 88 -11.11 8.85 -10.90
C LYS A 88 -10.95 10.01 -9.93
N TYR A 89 -10.87 9.72 -8.64
CA TYR A 89 -10.81 10.75 -7.61
C TYR A 89 -9.77 10.43 -6.55
N MET A 90 -9.01 11.46 -6.16
CA MET A 90 -8.37 11.52 -4.86
C MET A 90 -9.40 12.04 -3.86
N VAL A 91 -9.59 11.34 -2.74
CA VAL A 91 -10.64 11.66 -1.79
C VAL A 91 -10.11 11.87 -0.39
N THR A 92 -10.87 12.66 0.36
CA THR A 92 -10.65 12.93 1.77
C THR A 92 -11.99 12.86 2.50
N PHE A 93 -12.08 12.03 3.55
CA PHE A 93 -13.26 11.89 4.40
C PHE A 93 -13.00 12.41 5.81
N THR A 94 -13.85 13.33 6.26
CA THR A 94 -13.79 13.95 7.57
C THR A 94 -15.04 13.61 8.37
N LEU A 95 -14.85 12.99 9.54
CA LEU A 95 -15.94 12.64 10.43
C LEU A 95 -16.47 13.87 11.19
N ASP A 96 -17.79 14.01 11.21
CA ASP A 96 -18.50 15.03 11.99
C ASP A 96 -18.86 14.46 13.37
N ARG A 97 -18.44 15.17 14.43
CA ARG A 97 -18.70 14.82 15.84
C ARG A 97 -20.18 14.68 16.17
N GLN A 98 -21.06 15.34 15.42
CA GLN A 98 -22.50 15.27 15.63
C GLN A 98 -23.13 13.99 15.04
N LYS A 99 -22.42 13.30 14.13
CA LYS A 99 -22.94 12.13 13.40
C LYS A 99 -22.34 10.80 13.85
N ILE A 100 -21.13 10.83 14.39
CA ILE A 100 -20.36 9.65 14.80
C ILE A 100 -19.31 10.05 15.84
N ASP A 101 -19.04 9.17 16.82
CA ASP A 101 -17.88 9.37 17.69
C ASP A 101 -16.61 9.13 16.86
N ARG A 102 -15.97 10.23 16.50
CA ARG A 102 -14.80 10.26 15.63
C ARG A 102 -13.49 9.89 16.33
N TYR A 103 -13.52 9.59 17.63
CA TYR A 103 -12.40 9.09 18.41
C TYR A 103 -12.54 7.59 18.74
N ASP A 104 -13.76 7.04 18.66
CA ASP A 104 -14.02 5.61 18.83
C ASP A 104 -13.71 4.83 17.54
N ALA A 105 -12.54 4.19 17.52
CA ALA A 105 -12.12 3.36 16.39
C ALA A 105 -13.07 2.18 16.13
N ASP A 106 -13.69 1.59 17.14
CA ASP A 106 -14.60 0.46 16.95
C ASP A 106 -15.94 0.92 16.35
N GLU A 107 -16.48 2.06 16.81
CA GLU A 107 -17.68 2.65 16.21
C GLU A 107 -17.45 3.02 14.74
N VAL A 108 -16.37 3.78 14.48
CA VAL A 108 -16.01 4.23 13.14
C VAL A 108 -15.80 3.05 12.22
N ARG A 109 -15.03 2.03 12.63
CA ARG A 109 -14.78 0.84 11.81
C ARG A 109 -16.08 0.18 11.40
N ARG A 110 -16.96 -0.08 12.36
CA ARG A 110 -18.21 -0.82 12.13
C ARG A 110 -19.13 -0.08 11.16
N ARG A 111 -19.31 1.24 11.35
CA ARG A 111 -20.20 2.06 10.51
C ARG A 111 -19.59 2.33 9.13
N PHE A 112 -18.32 2.70 9.09
CA PHE A 112 -17.62 3.02 7.84
C PHE A 112 -17.43 1.79 6.95
N GLN A 113 -17.10 0.62 7.51
CA GLN A 113 -17.00 -0.63 6.75
C GLN A 113 -18.36 -1.00 6.12
N ARG A 114 -19.46 -0.91 6.87
CA ARG A 114 -20.80 -1.20 6.34
C ARG A 114 -21.16 -0.26 5.19
N TRP A 115 -20.82 1.01 5.29
CA TRP A 115 -21.01 1.97 4.20
C TRP A 115 -20.17 1.61 2.97
N LEU A 116 -18.88 1.30 3.15
CA LEU A 116 -18.01 0.87 2.06
C LEU A 116 -18.53 -0.40 1.37
N ASP A 117 -18.99 -1.39 2.14
CA ASP A 117 -19.54 -2.63 1.59
C ASP A 117 -20.80 -2.36 0.76
N ASN A 118 -21.70 -1.51 1.26
CA ASN A 118 -22.88 -1.09 0.50
C ASN A 118 -22.51 -0.32 -0.78
N SER A 119 -21.52 0.57 -0.71
CA SER A 119 -21.03 1.32 -1.88
C SER A 119 -20.39 0.39 -2.91
N VAL A 120 -19.64 -0.63 -2.50
CA VAL A 120 -19.10 -1.66 -3.41
C VAL A 120 -20.23 -2.45 -4.06
N GLN A 121 -21.23 -2.87 -3.28
CA GLN A 121 -22.28 -3.77 -3.78
C GLN A 121 -23.32 -3.07 -4.65
N ARG A 122 -23.73 -1.86 -4.27
CA ARG A 122 -24.85 -1.13 -4.89
C ARG A 122 -24.41 -0.05 -5.86
N LYS A 123 -23.19 0.47 -5.68
CA LYS A 123 -22.64 1.57 -6.46
C LYS A 123 -21.37 1.21 -7.21
N HIS A 124 -20.98 -0.07 -7.16
CA HIS A 124 -19.80 -0.61 -7.85
C HIS A 124 -18.48 0.10 -7.51
N LEU A 125 -18.42 0.74 -6.32
CA LEU A 125 -17.25 1.48 -5.88
C LEU A 125 -16.03 0.55 -5.77
N ASN A 126 -14.89 1.01 -6.26
CA ASN A 126 -13.58 0.47 -5.96
C ASN A 126 -12.79 1.54 -5.21
N TYR A 127 -12.04 1.14 -4.20
CA TYR A 127 -11.36 2.07 -3.33
C TYR A 127 -10.07 1.50 -2.77
N ILE A 128 -9.14 2.40 -2.47
CA ILE A 128 -8.08 2.18 -1.50
C ILE A 128 -8.04 3.39 -0.56
N LEU A 129 -8.14 3.12 0.75
CA LEU A 129 -8.21 4.14 1.79
C LEU A 129 -7.14 3.90 2.85
N VAL A 130 -6.58 4.97 3.36
CA VAL A 130 -5.66 5.00 4.50
C VAL A 130 -6.28 5.90 5.57
N ALA A 131 -6.26 5.46 6.82
CA ALA A 131 -6.71 6.28 7.94
C ALA A 131 -5.51 6.83 8.70
N GLU A 132 -5.64 8.08 9.12
CA GLU A 132 -4.60 8.83 9.81
C GLU A 132 -5.26 9.65 10.94
N PRO A 133 -4.60 9.81 12.10
CA PRO A 133 -5.05 10.76 13.10
C PRO A 133 -4.93 12.19 12.56
N HIS A 134 -6.02 12.95 12.63
CA HIS A 134 -5.99 14.37 12.40
C HIS A 134 -5.26 15.09 13.57
N LYS A 135 -4.94 16.37 13.41
CA LYS A 135 -4.17 17.15 14.42
C LYS A 135 -4.78 17.13 15.83
N ASP A 136 -6.09 16.94 15.93
CA ASP A 136 -6.84 16.87 17.18
C ASP A 136 -7.13 15.43 17.65
N GLY A 137 -6.49 14.43 17.04
CA GLY A 137 -6.61 13.01 17.38
C GLY A 137 -7.82 12.31 16.75
N ALA A 138 -8.66 13.04 16.01
CA ALA A 138 -9.82 12.45 15.36
C ALA A 138 -9.44 11.61 14.14
N ILE A 139 -10.22 10.60 13.85
CA ILE A 139 -9.94 9.72 12.72
C ILE A 139 -10.29 10.42 11.40
N HIS A 140 -9.34 10.40 10.47
CA HIS A 140 -9.46 10.98 9.14
C HIS A 140 -9.04 9.96 8.07
N PHE A 141 -9.60 10.06 6.86
CA PHE A 141 -9.27 9.13 5.78
C PHE A 141 -8.88 9.85 4.51
N HIS A 142 -7.86 9.31 3.85
CA HIS A 142 -7.45 9.68 2.49
C HIS A 142 -7.50 8.46 1.58
N GLY A 143 -7.72 8.67 0.28
CA GLY A 143 -7.92 7.55 -0.62
C GLY A 143 -7.94 7.84 -2.10
N LEU A 144 -7.94 6.77 -2.88
CA LEU A 144 -8.31 6.78 -4.29
C LEU A 144 -9.64 6.05 -4.44
N LEU A 145 -10.57 6.64 -5.20
CA LEU A 145 -11.83 6.02 -5.58
C LEU A 145 -11.94 5.87 -7.09
N SER A 146 -12.59 4.79 -7.52
CA SER A 146 -13.24 4.76 -8.82
C SER A 146 -14.44 5.69 -8.84
N ASP A 147 -15.08 5.80 -10.00
CA ASP A 147 -16.42 6.37 -10.06
C ASP A 147 -17.45 5.48 -9.33
N GLY A 148 -18.66 6.01 -9.13
CA GLY A 148 -19.84 5.28 -8.62
C GLY A 148 -20.61 6.01 -7.52
N LEU A 149 -20.00 6.99 -6.86
CA LEU A 149 -20.71 7.84 -5.89
C LEU A 149 -21.34 9.06 -6.57
N SER A 150 -22.23 9.74 -5.86
CA SER A 150 -22.86 10.99 -6.28
C SER A 150 -22.04 12.18 -5.79
N TYR A 151 -21.79 13.13 -6.69
CA TYR A 151 -20.93 14.28 -6.47
C TYR A 151 -21.64 15.59 -6.83
N SER A 152 -21.32 16.67 -6.11
CA SER A 152 -21.72 18.04 -6.46
C SER A 152 -20.53 18.98 -6.44
N ASP A 153 -20.46 19.92 -7.37
CA ASP A 153 -19.43 20.97 -7.36
C ASP A 153 -19.51 21.73 -6.03
N SER A 154 -18.41 21.78 -5.28
CA SER A 154 -18.38 22.46 -3.98
C SER A 154 -18.17 23.97 -4.09
N GLY A 155 -17.99 24.49 -5.31
CA GLY A 155 -17.66 25.89 -5.56
C GLY A 155 -16.22 26.26 -5.19
N ARG A 156 -15.38 25.27 -4.86
CA ARG A 156 -13.98 25.44 -4.46
C ARG A 156 -13.06 24.81 -5.48
N THR A 157 -11.84 25.34 -5.56
CA THR A 157 -10.75 24.77 -6.35
C THR A 157 -9.56 24.41 -5.47
N ASP A 158 -8.74 23.47 -5.91
CA ASP A 158 -7.42 23.24 -5.32
C ASP A 158 -6.40 24.30 -5.79
N GLU A 159 -5.15 24.16 -5.35
CA GLU A 159 -4.05 25.08 -5.69
C GLU A 159 -3.73 25.11 -7.18
N ASP A 160 -4.05 24.04 -7.92
CA ASP A 160 -3.85 23.92 -9.37
C ASP A 160 -5.11 24.32 -10.16
N GLY A 161 -6.15 24.83 -9.50
CA GLY A 161 -7.40 25.26 -10.12
C GLY A 161 -8.39 24.13 -10.44
N ARG A 162 -8.14 22.89 -9.99
CA ARG A 162 -9.07 21.77 -10.18
C ARG A 162 -10.29 21.96 -9.30
N LYS A 163 -11.47 21.69 -9.85
CA LYS A 163 -12.72 21.72 -9.10
C LYS A 163 -12.73 20.64 -8.02
N ILE A 164 -13.16 21.03 -6.82
CA ILE A 164 -13.37 20.12 -5.69
C ILE A 164 -14.85 19.79 -5.61
N PHE A 165 -15.18 18.51 -5.56
CA PHE A 165 -16.55 18.03 -5.44
C PHE A 165 -16.84 17.55 -4.02
N ASP A 166 -18.05 17.81 -3.52
CA ASP A 166 -18.57 17.17 -2.32
C ASP A 166 -19.13 15.78 -2.66
N VAL A 167 -18.85 14.78 -1.83
CA VAL A 167 -19.36 13.40 -2.02
C VAL A 167 -20.66 13.23 -1.25
N LEU A 168 -21.79 13.25 -1.95
CA LEU A 168 -23.14 13.30 -1.37
C LEU A 168 -23.53 12.00 -0.65
N ASP A 169 -22.90 10.89 -1.01
CA ASP A 169 -23.18 9.58 -0.43
C ASP A 169 -22.54 9.33 0.94
N TYR A 170 -21.70 10.25 1.41
CA TYR A 170 -20.98 10.08 2.66
C TYR A 170 -21.82 10.53 3.86
N PRO A 171 -22.28 9.61 4.73
CA PRO A 171 -23.27 9.95 5.75
C PRO A 171 -22.64 10.45 7.06
N PHE A 172 -21.31 10.35 7.23
CA PHE A 172 -20.66 10.51 8.53
C PHE A 172 -20.02 11.89 8.74
N GLY A 173 -20.10 12.80 7.77
CA GLY A 173 -19.55 14.14 7.89
C GLY A 173 -19.34 14.79 6.53
N PHE A 174 -18.12 15.25 6.28
CA PHE A 174 -17.73 15.97 5.06
C PHE A 174 -16.78 15.12 4.23
N ALA A 175 -17.02 15.06 2.93
CA ALA A 175 -16.21 14.30 2.00
C ALA A 175 -15.91 15.14 0.77
N ARG A 176 -14.63 15.22 0.40
CA ARG A 176 -14.17 15.94 -0.78
C ARG A 176 -13.52 14.99 -1.76
N ALA A 177 -13.84 15.16 -3.04
CA ALA A 177 -13.25 14.45 -4.15
C ALA A 177 -12.60 15.45 -5.11
N VAL A 178 -11.32 15.27 -5.37
CA VAL A 178 -10.57 16.00 -6.39
C VAL A 178 -10.38 15.06 -7.58
N PRO A 179 -10.83 15.42 -8.79
CA PRO A 179 -10.62 14.62 -9.99
C PRO A 179 -9.14 14.38 -10.24
N ILE A 180 -8.81 13.19 -10.73
CA ILE A 180 -7.46 12.86 -11.18
C ILE A 180 -7.38 13.20 -12.66
N ASP A 181 -6.49 14.13 -13.00
CA ASP A 181 -6.28 14.54 -14.39
C ASP A 181 -5.60 13.43 -15.20
N ASP A 182 -5.93 13.36 -16.49
CA ASP A 182 -5.28 12.43 -17.41
C ASP A 182 -3.76 12.66 -17.44
N GLY A 183 -3.00 11.58 -17.32
CA GLY A 183 -1.54 11.61 -17.24
C GLY A 183 -1.00 11.76 -15.81
N THR A 184 -1.81 12.16 -14.83
CA THR A 184 -1.38 12.36 -13.43
C THR A 184 -1.67 11.17 -12.51
N GLN A 185 -2.33 10.12 -13.01
CA GLN A 185 -2.75 8.95 -12.21
C GLN A 185 -1.59 8.33 -11.44
N SER A 186 -0.40 8.24 -12.05
CA SER A 186 0.80 7.68 -11.42
C SER A 186 1.29 8.51 -10.23
N ASN A 187 1.12 9.83 -10.28
CA ASN A 187 1.45 10.73 -9.18
C ASN A 187 0.47 10.53 -8.02
N CYS A 188 -0.82 10.38 -8.31
CA CYS A 188 -1.84 10.06 -7.30
C CYS A 188 -1.58 8.69 -6.64
N CYS A 189 -1.19 7.67 -7.42
CA CYS A 189 -0.83 6.34 -6.91
C CYS A 189 0.42 6.35 -6.01
N LYS A 190 1.38 7.24 -6.28
CA LYS A 190 2.50 7.49 -5.36
C LYS A 190 2.02 8.26 -4.13
N TYR A 191 1.22 9.30 -4.34
CA TYR A 191 0.83 10.24 -3.31
C TYR A 191 0.00 9.61 -2.19
N ILE A 192 -0.86 8.63 -2.49
CA ILE A 192 -1.62 7.90 -1.45
C ILE A 192 -0.71 7.25 -0.39
N THR A 193 0.53 6.89 -0.76
CA THR A 193 1.50 6.32 0.18
C THR A 193 2.11 7.34 1.14
N LYS A 194 1.91 8.65 0.91
CA LYS A 194 2.33 9.75 1.79
C LYS A 194 1.61 9.68 3.14
N TYR A 195 0.35 9.24 3.14
CA TYR A 195 -0.48 9.09 4.33
C TYR A 195 -0.10 7.85 5.17
N MET A 196 0.94 7.11 4.74
CA MET A 196 1.55 6.01 5.49
C MET A 196 2.94 6.44 5.95
N THR A 197 2.98 7.35 6.92
CA THR A 197 4.22 7.93 7.48
C THR A 197 4.97 6.94 8.37
N LYS A 198 6.12 7.35 8.91
CA LYS A 198 6.85 6.54 9.90
C LYS A 198 6.07 6.41 11.20
N ASP A 199 5.37 7.46 11.60
CA ASP A 199 4.54 7.53 12.81
C ASP A 199 3.11 7.01 12.54
N PHE A 200 3.00 6.10 11.55
CA PHE A 200 1.71 5.55 11.17
C PHE A 200 1.22 4.57 12.22
N THR A 201 0.02 4.80 12.71
CA THR A 201 -0.66 3.95 13.70
C THR A 201 -1.80 3.17 13.08
N LYS A 202 -1.90 1.89 13.43
CA LYS A 202 -3.03 1.04 13.05
C LYS A 202 -4.26 1.39 13.86
N ILE A 203 -4.98 2.44 13.47
CA ILE A 203 -6.21 2.89 14.13
C ILE A 203 -7.22 1.74 14.29
N PHE A 204 -7.32 0.86 13.29
CA PHE A 204 -8.35 -0.19 13.24
C PHE A 204 -7.79 -1.63 13.20
N GLY A 205 -6.58 -1.82 13.71
CA GLY A 205 -5.85 -3.09 13.59
C GLY A 205 -5.41 -3.44 12.16
N ARG A 206 -5.53 -2.49 11.22
CA ARG A 206 -5.08 -2.59 9.82
C ARG A 206 -4.45 -1.30 9.35
N MET A 207 -3.63 -1.39 8.31
CA MET A 207 -2.85 -0.28 7.76
C MET A 207 -3.58 0.50 6.66
N TYR A 208 -4.52 -0.15 5.98
CA TYR A 208 -5.32 0.42 4.90
C TYR A 208 -6.59 -0.43 4.72
N TRP A 209 -7.56 0.09 3.96
CA TRP A 209 -8.66 -0.69 3.39
C TRP A 209 -8.56 -0.67 1.88
N ALA A 210 -8.91 -1.77 1.24
CA ALA A 210 -9.04 -1.83 -0.20
C ALA A 210 -10.18 -2.77 -0.59
N GLY A 211 -11.13 -2.24 -1.36
CA GLY A 211 -12.37 -2.92 -1.71
C GLY A 211 -12.80 -2.59 -3.14
N GLY A 212 -13.75 -3.38 -3.65
CA GLY A 212 -14.19 -3.27 -5.04
C GLY A 212 -14.09 -4.61 -5.78
N LYS A 213 -15.04 -4.86 -6.68
CA LYS A 213 -15.15 -6.10 -7.45
C LYS A 213 -14.09 -6.18 -8.56
N LEU A 214 -13.61 -5.03 -9.05
CA LEU A 214 -12.64 -4.94 -10.14
C LEU A 214 -11.21 -4.77 -9.64
N LEU A 215 -11.01 -4.74 -8.32
CA LEU A 215 -9.72 -4.42 -7.73
C LEU A 215 -8.72 -5.58 -7.86
N THR A 216 -7.71 -5.38 -8.69
CA THR A 216 -6.53 -6.25 -8.76
C THR A 216 -5.66 -6.04 -7.53
N ARG A 217 -5.53 -7.07 -6.69
CA ARG A 217 -4.78 -6.96 -5.42
C ARG A 217 -3.32 -7.39 -5.54
N ASP A 218 -3.01 -8.24 -6.51
CA ASP A 218 -1.68 -8.80 -6.70
C ASP A 218 -1.12 -8.42 -8.07
N VAL A 219 0.14 -7.99 -8.08
CA VAL A 219 0.85 -7.60 -9.29
C VAL A 219 1.59 -8.81 -9.83
N LYS A 220 1.56 -8.99 -11.15
CA LYS A 220 2.35 -10.03 -11.81
C LYS A 220 3.83 -9.83 -11.45
N CYS A 221 4.43 -10.87 -10.90
CA CYS A 221 5.85 -10.89 -10.51
C CYS A 221 6.60 -11.90 -11.37
N GLU A 222 7.75 -11.50 -11.88
CA GLU A 222 8.74 -12.38 -12.50
C GLU A 222 9.97 -12.45 -11.61
N TYR A 223 10.54 -13.65 -11.48
CA TYR A 223 11.71 -13.91 -10.65
C TYR A 223 12.82 -14.50 -11.53
N LEU A 224 14.00 -13.92 -11.46
CA LEU A 224 15.15 -14.32 -12.28
C LEU A 224 16.46 -13.96 -11.57
N ASP A 225 17.57 -14.40 -12.15
CA ASP A 225 18.91 -14.00 -11.72
C ASP A 225 19.43 -12.87 -12.59
N MET A 226 19.89 -11.80 -11.95
CA MET A 226 20.49 -10.63 -12.58
C MET A 226 21.88 -10.36 -12.00
N ASP A 227 22.83 -9.94 -12.83
CA ASP A 227 24.13 -9.50 -12.32
C ASP A 227 23.98 -8.17 -11.56
N PHE A 228 24.06 -8.25 -10.23
CA PHE A 228 23.93 -7.10 -9.33
C PHE A 228 24.91 -5.96 -9.66
N ARG A 229 26.13 -6.27 -10.11
CA ARG A 229 27.16 -5.25 -10.41
C ARG A 229 26.80 -4.42 -11.62
N ASN A 230 26.20 -5.05 -12.63
CA ASN A 230 25.86 -4.43 -13.92
C ASN A 230 24.53 -3.66 -13.89
N VAL A 231 23.77 -3.70 -12.79
CA VAL A 231 22.57 -2.87 -12.64
C VAL A 231 22.97 -1.40 -12.42
N PRO A 232 22.56 -0.46 -13.28
CA PRO A 232 23.07 0.92 -13.31
C PRO A 232 22.34 1.84 -12.30
N VAL A 233 22.08 1.37 -11.10
CA VAL A 233 21.57 2.19 -9.98
C VAL A 233 22.35 1.90 -8.72
N ASP A 234 22.39 2.88 -7.81
CA ASP A 234 23.09 2.74 -6.55
C ASP A 234 22.45 1.66 -5.67
N GLY A 235 23.33 0.85 -5.06
CA GLY A 235 22.93 -0.13 -4.06
C GLY A 235 22.75 0.49 -2.68
N ARG A 236 21.95 -0.16 -1.85
CA ARG A 236 21.83 0.13 -0.41
C ARG A 236 22.11 -1.15 0.36
N ASP A 237 22.86 -1.05 1.44
CA ASP A 237 23.07 -2.19 2.33
C ASP A 237 21.80 -2.52 3.09
N VAL A 238 21.54 -3.82 3.23
CA VAL A 238 20.42 -4.31 4.03
C VAL A 238 20.91 -4.45 5.47
N PRO A 239 20.33 -3.69 6.42
CA PRO A 239 20.74 -3.74 7.82
C PRO A 239 20.71 -5.18 8.34
N ASN A 240 21.78 -5.60 9.02
CA ASN A 240 21.96 -6.94 9.59
C ASN A 240 21.87 -8.10 8.58
N GLY A 241 21.83 -7.83 7.28
CA GLY A 241 21.72 -8.85 6.24
C GLY A 241 23.07 -9.34 5.69
N GLY A 242 24.10 -8.50 5.69
CA GLY A 242 25.37 -8.81 5.02
C GLY A 242 25.20 -8.99 3.50
N TYR A 243 24.26 -8.25 2.90
CA TYR A 243 24.01 -8.15 1.47
C TYR A 243 23.39 -6.79 1.14
N SER A 244 23.39 -6.44 -0.14
CA SER A 244 22.92 -5.14 -0.63
C SER A 244 21.74 -5.32 -1.59
N VAL A 245 20.97 -4.26 -1.78
CA VAL A 245 19.78 -4.23 -2.65
C VAL A 245 19.85 -3.02 -3.58
N LYS A 246 19.48 -3.24 -4.85
CA LYS A 246 19.21 -2.21 -5.86
C LYS A 246 17.74 -2.29 -6.20
N TYR A 247 17.04 -1.16 -6.23
CA TYR A 247 15.65 -1.13 -6.65
C TYR A 247 15.31 0.19 -7.34
N TRP A 248 14.46 0.12 -8.36
CA TRP A 248 14.01 1.30 -9.10
C TRP A 248 12.69 1.03 -9.80
N LEU A 249 12.01 2.12 -10.18
CA LEU A 249 10.78 2.09 -10.95
C LEU A 249 11.10 2.50 -12.39
N LYS A 250 11.10 1.53 -13.30
CA LYS A 250 11.31 1.74 -14.74
C LYS A 250 10.02 2.25 -15.38
N GLY A 251 10.13 3.21 -16.31
CA GLY A 251 8.99 3.78 -17.03
C GLY A 251 8.32 4.96 -16.32
N VAL A 252 8.97 5.55 -15.33
CA VAL A 252 8.56 6.84 -14.77
C VAL A 252 9.65 7.86 -15.06
N THR A 253 9.30 8.90 -15.81
CA THR A 253 10.09 10.13 -15.84
C THR A 253 10.02 10.75 -14.45
N ILE A 254 11.18 10.96 -13.82
CA ILE A 254 11.29 11.68 -12.55
C ILE A 254 10.98 13.14 -12.80
#